data_AF-A0A1B2I6I9-F1
#
_entry.id   AF-A0A1B2I6I9-F1
#
_cell.length_a   1.000
_cell.length_b   1.000
_cell.length_c   1.000
_cell.angle_alpha   90.00
_cell.angle_beta   90.00
_cell.angle_gamma   90.00
#
_symmetry.space_group_name_H-M   'P 1'
#
loop_
_entity.id
_entity.type
_entity.pdbx_description
1 polymer ?
#
loop_
_entity_poly.entity_id
_entity_poly.type
_entity_poly.pdbx_seq_one_letter_code
_entity_poly.pdbx_strand_id
1 'polypeptide(L)'
;MQFNPNIGPEWACWWSESQIRKFLNGKEYVGSVSADKTEITVTNPKGYSFYDKAFSAGEGSGIIKAAVDNSSTQGAPTGPKTTDKIFLLSYADVDDSNNAQALGKKYGFVDIGSREAELTDYSVSRGVINHTSGNKKYGIWWLRSPGNIVGSASSVRSAGYLNAYYVDFGSAGLRPAFRLNLKNIIFTSPAAGGKDAGVVTALQKQVYDGIYTHIPTSRDFTEHKLTLATNTYKLTSADLTSGAITAGTSIDVSYSGASTGAGYHLAAVVTSGDRALYYGRIKSLEDDSKANGTATFVIPEYHDSEEVYIFVEGNNNNGDGKTDFAGVPVCLTGNGRDIKALSPDVLPDLKSISVAPSSLDLAAGQTATLNVGYSPVDAKEDIGWISSAPDIVSVDGAGKLTAHKAGTATITATTVKSNITDSCTVTVTQPFEGLNLNIPKAELIEKDTMEISAFLYPVDTSETISEIEWRVSDEKILKASALAGEPAKAKITALAAGRAFVTAKVTTSAGTLYEKQSEITVTAKPAPGPTPSGGSGGGCNAGLGMGILALLAFVPRIVRKDKNVK
;
A
#
# COMPACT_ATOMS: atom_id res chain seq x y z
N MET A 1 -10.01 36.74 5.07
CA MET A 1 -9.84 37.21 3.68
C MET A 1 -11.14 36.99 2.93
N GLN A 2 -11.89 38.08 2.72
CA GLN A 2 -13.05 38.15 1.83
C GLN A 2 -12.54 38.43 0.42
N PHE A 3 -13.13 37.79 -0.58
CA PHE A 3 -12.87 38.09 -1.99
C PHE A 3 -13.38 39.51 -2.25
N ASN A 4 -12.47 40.48 -2.35
CA ASN A 4 -12.78 41.89 -2.60
C ASN A 4 -11.95 42.39 -3.79
N PRO A 5 -12.54 42.56 -4.99
CA PRO A 5 -11.86 43.07 -6.18
C PRO A 5 -12.10 44.56 -6.47
N ASN A 6 -12.56 45.38 -5.51
CA ASN A 6 -12.68 46.84 -5.71
C ASN A 6 -11.28 47.41 -6.07
N ILE A 7 -11.05 48.17 -7.15
CA ILE A 7 -11.58 49.52 -7.43
C ILE A 7 -11.52 49.82 -8.95
N GLY A 8 -12.63 50.24 -9.57
CA GLY A 8 -12.63 50.98 -10.85
C GLY A 8 -13.69 50.54 -11.88
N PRO A 9 -14.30 51.49 -12.62
CA PRO A 9 -15.27 51.18 -13.67
C PRO A 9 -14.56 50.67 -14.93
N GLU A 10 -15.30 49.88 -15.75
CA GLU A 10 -14.93 49.35 -17.08
C GLU A 10 -13.99 48.11 -16.99
N TRP A 11 -14.29 46.86 -17.38
CA TRP A 11 -15.08 46.27 -18.48
C TRP A 11 -15.43 44.78 -18.14
N ALA A 12 -16.54 44.27 -18.66
CA ALA A 12 -17.25 43.01 -18.32
C ALA A 12 -16.43 41.73 -18.01
N CYS A 13 -16.95 40.88 -17.09
CA CYS A 13 -16.40 39.53 -16.82
C CYS A 13 -17.33 38.42 -17.34
N TRP A 14 -16.85 37.57 -18.25
CA TRP A 14 -17.52 36.33 -18.65
C TRP A 14 -17.24 35.18 -17.67
N TRP A 15 -18.12 34.18 -17.60
CA TRP A 15 -17.89 32.96 -16.79
C TRP A 15 -16.52 32.33 -17.07
N SER A 16 -16.12 32.27 -18.35
CA SER A 16 -14.83 31.77 -18.83
C SER A 16 -13.62 32.45 -18.18
N GLU A 17 -13.76 33.73 -17.82
CA GLU A 17 -12.69 34.57 -17.29
C GLU A 17 -12.82 34.82 -15.78
N SER A 18 -13.96 34.44 -15.19
CA SER A 18 -14.31 34.67 -13.79
C SER A 18 -13.35 34.00 -12.80
N GLN A 19 -13.09 34.70 -11.70
CA GLN A 19 -12.26 34.21 -10.61
C GLN A 19 -12.83 32.94 -9.97
N ILE A 20 -14.16 32.86 -9.87
CA ILE A 20 -14.86 31.71 -9.31
C ILE A 20 -14.69 30.45 -10.17
N ARG A 21 -14.73 30.55 -11.51
CA ARG A 21 -14.44 29.43 -12.41
C ARG A 21 -13.01 28.93 -12.22
N LYS A 22 -12.04 29.85 -12.12
CA LYS A 22 -10.62 29.54 -11.89
C LYS A 22 -10.39 28.87 -10.54
N PHE A 23 -11.05 29.34 -9.49
CA PHE A 23 -11.06 28.71 -8.16
C PHE A 23 -11.59 27.26 -8.21
N LEU A 24 -12.66 27.02 -8.98
CA LEU A 24 -13.29 25.70 -9.09
C LEU A 24 -12.51 24.72 -9.99
N ASN A 25 -11.89 25.19 -11.08
CA ASN A 25 -11.36 24.33 -12.16
C ASN A 25 -9.83 24.37 -12.36
N GLY A 26 -9.10 25.25 -11.68
CA GLY A 26 -7.64 25.35 -11.84
C GLY A 26 -7.18 25.94 -13.19
N LYS A 27 -5.90 25.71 -13.55
CA LYS A 27 -5.08 26.46 -14.53
C LYS A 27 -5.47 26.35 -16.03
N GLU A 28 -6.65 25.86 -16.43
CA GLU A 28 -7.03 25.86 -17.85
C GLU A 28 -7.42 27.29 -18.30
N TYR A 29 -6.39 28.05 -18.67
CA TYR A 29 -6.47 29.39 -19.22
C TYR A 29 -7.05 29.31 -20.64
N VAL A 30 -8.19 29.96 -20.84
CA VAL A 30 -8.71 30.26 -22.18
C VAL A 30 -8.29 31.70 -22.46
N GLY A 31 -7.60 31.93 -23.59
CA GLY A 31 -7.16 33.26 -23.99
C GLY A 31 -8.34 34.23 -24.03
N SER A 32 -8.14 35.44 -23.49
CA SER A 32 -9.20 36.45 -23.45
C SER A 32 -9.65 36.81 -24.86
N VAL A 33 -10.96 36.94 -25.04
CA VAL A 33 -11.61 37.31 -26.31
C VAL A 33 -12.20 38.72 -26.26
N SER A 34 -11.82 39.52 -25.26
CA SER A 34 -12.06 40.97 -25.33
C SER A 34 -11.34 41.51 -26.55
N ALA A 35 -12.10 41.92 -27.57
CA ALA A 35 -11.59 42.45 -28.82
C ALA A 35 -10.85 43.80 -28.64
N ASP A 36 -10.86 44.36 -27.43
CA ASP A 36 -10.06 45.51 -27.06
C ASP A 36 -9.02 45.12 -25.99
N LYS A 37 -7.75 45.35 -26.34
CA LYS A 37 -6.58 45.18 -25.46
C LYS A 37 -6.73 46.04 -24.20
N THR A 38 -6.96 45.40 -23.06
CA THR A 38 -6.45 45.89 -21.77
C THR A 38 -6.07 44.71 -20.88
N GLU A 39 -4.87 44.77 -20.32
CA GLU A 39 -4.20 43.71 -19.55
C GLU A 39 -4.95 43.38 -18.25
N ILE A 40 -6.00 42.56 -18.31
CA ILE A 40 -6.48 41.88 -17.09
C ILE A 40 -5.43 40.82 -16.73
N THR A 41 -4.42 41.23 -15.96
CA THR A 41 -3.47 40.30 -15.34
C THR A 41 -4.21 39.56 -14.22
N VAL A 42 -4.87 38.46 -14.58
CA VAL A 42 -5.51 37.58 -13.60
C VAL A 42 -4.43 36.75 -12.92
N THR A 43 -3.95 37.23 -11.78
CA THR A 43 -2.96 36.53 -10.97
C THR A 43 -3.63 35.39 -10.21
N ASN A 44 -3.37 34.15 -10.64
CA ASN A 44 -3.70 32.98 -9.85
C ASN A 44 -2.76 32.96 -8.63
N PRO A 45 -3.24 32.89 -7.37
CA PRO A 45 -2.36 32.50 -6.27
C PRO A 45 -1.85 31.10 -6.60
N LYS A 46 -0.57 31.00 -7.00
CA LYS A 46 0.07 29.74 -7.40
C LYS A 46 -0.25 28.67 -6.34
N GLY A 47 -1.07 27.68 -6.70
CA GLY A 47 -1.29 26.47 -5.90
C GLY A 47 -2.67 26.22 -5.28
N TYR A 48 -3.72 26.97 -5.64
CA TYR A 48 -5.07 26.71 -5.09
C TYR A 48 -6.09 26.27 -6.16
N SER A 49 -6.64 25.07 -6.00
CA SER A 49 -7.76 24.49 -6.76
C SER A 49 -8.73 23.87 -5.76
N PHE A 50 -10.01 24.25 -5.80
CA PHE A 50 -11.03 23.58 -4.97
C PHE A 50 -11.10 22.10 -5.32
N TYR A 51 -11.07 21.76 -6.61
CA TYR A 51 -11.12 20.39 -7.09
C TYR A 51 -10.00 19.52 -6.50
N ASP A 52 -8.75 19.99 -6.54
CA ASP A 52 -7.59 19.23 -6.03
C ASP A 52 -7.60 19.09 -4.50
N LYS A 53 -8.41 19.89 -3.81
CA LYS A 53 -8.58 19.83 -2.35
C LYS A 53 -9.82 19.06 -1.90
N ALA A 54 -10.87 19.08 -2.72
CA ALA A 54 -12.16 18.51 -2.39
C ALA A 54 -12.25 17.03 -2.77
N PHE A 55 -11.48 16.58 -3.77
CA PHE A 55 -11.53 15.22 -4.29
C PHE A 55 -10.17 14.54 -4.18
N SER A 56 -10.17 13.28 -3.78
CA SER A 56 -9.03 12.40 -4.05
C SER A 56 -8.79 12.27 -5.55
N ALA A 57 -7.59 11.86 -5.96
CA ALA A 57 -7.30 11.66 -7.38
C ALA A 57 -8.23 10.60 -8.02
N GLY A 58 -8.62 9.57 -7.27
CA GLY A 58 -9.61 8.58 -7.67
C GLY A 58 -11.00 9.18 -7.91
N GLU A 59 -11.57 9.86 -6.91
CA GLU A 59 -12.88 10.56 -7.06
C GLU A 59 -12.85 11.60 -8.18
N GLY A 60 -11.75 12.35 -8.28
CA GLY A 60 -11.52 13.34 -9.31
C GLY A 60 -11.61 12.74 -10.72
N SER A 61 -10.99 11.60 -10.97
CA SER A 61 -11.04 10.93 -12.28
C SER A 61 -12.45 10.50 -12.70
N GLY A 62 -13.34 10.29 -11.71
CA GLY A 62 -14.77 10.02 -11.93
C GLY A 62 -15.56 11.26 -12.37
N ILE A 63 -15.02 12.46 -12.18
CA ILE A 63 -15.65 13.71 -12.60
C ILE A 63 -15.28 14.00 -14.07
N ILE A 64 -16.27 13.88 -14.95
CA ILE A 64 -16.09 14.18 -16.37
C ILE A 64 -16.16 15.67 -16.63
N LYS A 65 -15.38 16.09 -17.61
CA LYS A 65 -15.47 17.43 -18.17
C LYS A 65 -16.80 17.62 -18.91
N ALA A 66 -17.49 18.72 -18.65
CA ALA A 66 -18.69 19.11 -19.36
C ALA A 66 -18.37 20.23 -20.36
N ALA A 67 -18.88 20.12 -21.58
CA ALA A 67 -18.90 21.25 -22.51
C ALA A 67 -19.85 22.32 -21.94
N VAL A 68 -19.38 23.55 -21.92
CA VAL A 68 -20.04 24.65 -21.21
C VAL A 68 -20.52 25.66 -22.23
N ASP A 69 -21.84 25.77 -22.39
CA ASP A 69 -22.45 26.82 -23.20
C ASP A 69 -22.52 28.15 -22.44
N ASN A 70 -21.72 29.13 -22.86
CA ASN A 70 -21.68 30.47 -22.28
C ASN A 70 -22.50 31.49 -23.11
N SER A 71 -23.49 31.00 -23.85
CA SER A 71 -24.49 31.81 -24.53
C SER A 71 -25.40 32.55 -23.53
N SER A 72 -25.89 33.73 -23.91
CA SER A 72 -26.87 34.49 -23.12
C SER A 72 -28.28 34.26 -23.67
N THR A 73 -29.22 34.01 -22.78
CA THR A 73 -30.65 33.95 -23.08
C THR A 73 -31.38 35.25 -22.73
N GLN A 74 -30.68 36.22 -22.12
CA GLN A 74 -31.26 37.48 -21.59
C GLN A 74 -30.61 38.74 -22.15
N GLY A 75 -30.09 38.68 -23.39
CA GLY A 75 -29.63 39.87 -24.12
C GLY A 75 -28.22 40.37 -23.77
N ALA A 76 -27.47 39.68 -22.92
CA ALA A 76 -26.06 40.00 -22.65
C ALA A 76 -25.12 39.44 -23.74
N PRO A 77 -23.92 40.02 -23.93
CA PRO A 77 -22.93 39.48 -24.87
C PRO A 77 -22.52 38.03 -24.53
N THR A 78 -22.47 37.15 -25.54
CA THR A 78 -22.08 35.74 -25.36
C THR A 78 -20.59 35.59 -25.10
N GLY A 79 -20.21 34.78 -24.12
CA GLY A 79 -18.81 34.42 -23.87
C GLY A 79 -18.35 33.19 -24.68
N PRO A 80 -17.04 32.92 -24.76
CA PRO A 80 -16.52 31.72 -25.41
C PRO A 80 -16.97 30.47 -24.63
N LYS A 81 -17.32 29.39 -25.35
CA LYS A 81 -17.67 28.11 -24.73
C LYS A 81 -16.45 27.51 -24.03
N THR A 82 -16.63 26.92 -22.84
CA THR A 82 -15.55 26.33 -22.04
C THR A 82 -15.75 24.83 -21.83
N THR A 83 -14.81 24.20 -21.12
CA THR A 83 -14.93 22.81 -20.69
C THR A 83 -14.46 22.71 -19.25
N ASP A 84 -15.36 22.34 -18.34
CA ASP A 84 -15.16 22.47 -16.88
C ASP A 84 -15.36 21.11 -16.18
N LYS A 85 -14.59 20.84 -15.13
CA LYS A 85 -14.69 19.63 -14.27
C LYS A 85 -15.72 19.83 -13.15
N ILE A 86 -15.70 21.00 -12.51
CA ILE A 86 -16.72 21.42 -11.55
C ILE A 86 -17.41 22.62 -12.15
N PHE A 87 -18.70 22.49 -12.41
CA PHE A 87 -19.47 23.58 -13.01
C PHE A 87 -20.68 23.92 -12.16
N LEU A 88 -21.08 25.19 -12.23
CA LEU A 88 -22.40 25.61 -11.82
C LEU A 88 -23.37 25.21 -12.92
N LEU A 89 -24.61 24.83 -12.58
CA LEU A 89 -25.63 24.58 -13.59
C LEU A 89 -25.83 25.83 -14.48
N SER A 90 -26.13 25.65 -15.77
CA SER A 90 -26.58 26.77 -16.61
C SER A 90 -28.03 27.11 -16.31
N TYR A 91 -28.46 28.28 -16.75
CA TYR A 91 -29.87 28.66 -16.77
C TYR A 91 -30.73 27.59 -17.43
N ALA A 92 -30.30 27.05 -18.58
CA ALA A 92 -31.02 26.00 -19.28
C ALA A 92 -31.00 24.64 -18.55
N ASP A 93 -30.10 24.44 -17.59
CA ASP A 93 -30.06 23.23 -16.77
C ASP A 93 -31.04 23.33 -15.59
N VAL A 94 -31.39 24.55 -15.15
CA VAL A 94 -32.28 24.80 -14.01
C VAL A 94 -33.66 25.34 -14.38
N ASP A 95 -33.83 25.78 -15.63
CA ASP A 95 -35.04 26.37 -16.17
C ASP A 95 -35.60 25.56 -17.34
N ASP A 96 -36.93 25.39 -17.32
CA ASP A 96 -37.70 24.75 -18.39
C ASP A 96 -38.86 25.67 -18.82
N SER A 97 -38.64 26.98 -18.84
CA SER A 97 -39.66 28.00 -19.13
C SER A 97 -40.29 27.90 -20.52
N ASN A 98 -39.84 26.98 -21.39
CA ASN A 98 -40.50 26.65 -22.64
C ASN A 98 -41.65 25.63 -22.49
N ASN A 99 -41.91 25.09 -21.29
CA ASN A 99 -43.03 24.20 -21.05
C ASN A 99 -43.61 24.36 -19.63
N ALA A 100 -44.79 24.98 -19.54
CA ALA A 100 -45.52 25.16 -18.28
C ALA A 100 -45.87 23.83 -17.55
N GLN A 101 -45.82 22.68 -18.24
CA GLN A 101 -46.07 21.35 -17.69
C GLN A 101 -44.81 20.66 -17.12
N ALA A 102 -43.64 21.29 -17.25
CA ALA A 102 -42.33 20.69 -16.97
C ALA A 102 -41.46 21.48 -15.98
N LEU A 103 -42.07 22.36 -15.17
CA LEU A 103 -41.37 23.10 -14.11
C LEU A 103 -40.46 22.16 -13.29
N GLY A 104 -39.14 22.38 -13.43
CA GLY A 104 -38.08 21.66 -12.70
C GLY A 104 -37.48 20.43 -13.39
N LYS A 105 -38.12 19.79 -14.37
CA LYS A 105 -37.81 18.38 -14.70
C LYS A 105 -36.47 18.12 -15.43
N LYS A 106 -35.67 19.13 -15.80
CA LYS A 106 -34.53 18.94 -16.71
C LYS A 106 -33.25 18.40 -16.07
N TYR A 107 -32.96 18.78 -14.81
CA TYR A 107 -31.82 18.27 -14.03
C TYR A 107 -32.26 17.72 -12.67
N GLY A 108 -33.37 16.96 -12.66
CA GLY A 108 -33.87 16.30 -11.45
C GLY A 108 -34.53 17.23 -10.43
N PHE A 109 -34.76 18.50 -10.76
CA PHE A 109 -35.66 19.34 -9.97
C PHE A 109 -37.10 18.90 -10.27
N VAL A 110 -37.98 18.97 -9.28
CA VAL A 110 -39.40 18.60 -9.49
C VAL A 110 -40.33 19.81 -9.31
N ASP A 111 -39.82 20.86 -8.64
CA ASP A 111 -40.51 22.13 -8.42
C ASP A 111 -39.51 23.24 -8.02
N ILE A 112 -40.02 24.43 -7.69
CA ILE A 112 -39.22 25.57 -7.23
C ILE A 112 -38.50 25.27 -5.91
N GLY A 113 -39.16 24.60 -4.96
CA GLY A 113 -38.60 24.27 -3.65
C GLY A 113 -37.43 23.30 -3.73
N SER A 114 -37.46 22.36 -4.67
CA SER A 114 -36.36 21.42 -4.92
C SER A 114 -35.06 22.12 -5.38
N ARG A 115 -35.13 23.39 -5.80
CA ARG A 115 -33.97 24.23 -6.14
C ARG A 115 -33.39 24.99 -4.95
N GLU A 116 -34.08 25.03 -3.81
CA GLU A 116 -33.53 25.60 -2.58
C GLU A 116 -32.26 24.84 -2.18
N ALA A 117 -31.27 25.58 -1.67
CA ALA A 117 -29.99 25.04 -1.23
C ALA A 117 -29.75 25.45 0.20
N GLU A 118 -29.82 24.48 1.12
CA GLU A 118 -29.51 24.70 2.53
C GLU A 118 -28.03 25.09 2.68
N LEU A 119 -27.76 26.14 3.43
CA LEU A 119 -26.41 26.60 3.73
C LEU A 119 -25.83 25.83 4.89
N THR A 120 -24.54 25.52 4.79
CA THR A 120 -23.76 25.04 5.93
C THR A 120 -23.60 26.15 6.98
N ASP A 121 -23.46 25.74 8.24
CA ASP A 121 -23.17 26.68 9.35
C ASP A 121 -21.93 27.52 9.09
N TYR A 122 -20.93 26.93 8.42
CA TYR A 122 -19.75 27.65 7.93
C TYR A 122 -20.16 28.77 6.96
N SER A 123 -20.93 28.48 5.91
CA SER A 123 -21.35 29.48 4.92
C SER A 123 -22.14 30.61 5.57
N VAL A 124 -23.02 30.29 6.52
CA VAL A 124 -23.76 31.27 7.31
C VAL A 124 -22.81 32.16 8.11
N SER A 125 -21.81 31.59 8.79
CA SER A 125 -20.80 32.34 9.56
C SER A 125 -19.93 33.27 8.69
N ARG A 126 -19.83 32.99 7.38
CA ARG A 126 -19.12 33.83 6.40
C ARG A 126 -19.96 35.00 5.89
N GLY A 127 -21.22 35.13 6.32
CA GLY A 127 -22.12 36.21 5.92
C GLY A 127 -22.76 36.00 4.54
N VAL A 128 -22.87 34.76 4.08
CA VAL A 128 -23.59 34.44 2.83
C VAL A 128 -25.05 34.87 2.96
N ILE A 129 -25.59 35.54 1.95
CA ILE A 129 -27.00 35.95 1.88
C ILE A 129 -27.87 34.71 2.00
N ASN A 130 -28.78 34.79 2.96
CA ASN A 130 -29.65 33.70 3.29
C ASN A 130 -31.08 34.17 3.55
N HIS A 131 -32.00 33.27 3.27
CA HIS A 131 -33.38 33.32 3.70
C HIS A 131 -33.59 32.22 4.74
N THR A 132 -34.14 32.58 5.89
CA THR A 132 -34.47 31.61 6.95
C THR A 132 -35.89 31.10 6.73
N SER A 133 -36.05 29.79 6.66
CA SER A 133 -37.37 29.15 6.66
C SER A 133 -37.34 27.97 7.64
N GLY A 134 -38.22 28.01 8.64
CA GLY A 134 -38.14 27.12 9.80
C GLY A 134 -36.79 27.26 10.51
N ASN A 135 -36.15 26.13 10.82
CA ASN A 135 -34.83 26.07 11.47
C ASN A 135 -33.65 26.04 10.49
N LYS A 136 -33.92 26.24 9.19
CA LYS A 136 -32.92 26.12 8.12
C LYS A 136 -32.67 27.47 7.46
N LYS A 137 -31.45 27.63 6.94
CA LYS A 137 -31.03 28.81 6.18
C LYS A 137 -30.73 28.39 4.76
N TYR A 138 -31.35 29.05 3.79
CA TYR A 138 -31.20 28.76 2.37
C TYR A 138 -30.44 29.89 1.69
N GLY A 139 -29.53 29.54 0.80
CA GLY A 139 -28.61 30.48 0.18
C GLY A 139 -28.92 30.74 -1.28
N ILE A 140 -28.49 31.92 -1.76
CA ILE A 140 -28.36 32.16 -3.19
C ILE A 140 -27.21 31.32 -3.71
N TRP A 141 -27.37 30.70 -4.88
CA TRP A 141 -26.27 30.02 -5.57
C TRP A 141 -26.15 30.48 -7.02
N TRP A 142 -24.90 30.65 -7.46
CA TRP A 142 -24.56 31.13 -8.79
C TRP A 142 -24.91 30.10 -9.87
N LEU A 143 -25.30 30.59 -11.05
CA LEU A 143 -25.32 29.83 -12.30
C LEU A 143 -24.19 30.32 -13.19
N ARG A 144 -23.78 29.48 -14.14
CA ARG A 144 -22.74 29.86 -15.11
C ARG A 144 -23.25 30.71 -16.27
N SER A 145 -24.56 30.77 -16.48
CA SER A 145 -25.15 31.56 -17.56
C SER A 145 -25.03 33.06 -17.28
N PRO A 146 -24.77 33.89 -18.30
CA PRO A 146 -24.84 35.34 -18.17
C PRO A 146 -26.18 35.78 -17.60
N GLY A 147 -26.19 36.91 -16.88
CA GLY A 147 -27.41 37.58 -16.46
C GLY A 147 -28.00 38.44 -17.58
N ASN A 148 -28.95 39.28 -17.21
CA ASN A 148 -29.68 40.17 -18.12
C ASN A 148 -28.97 41.50 -18.41
N ILE A 149 -27.84 41.77 -17.76
CA ILE A 149 -27.04 42.98 -17.96
C ILE A 149 -25.55 42.66 -17.91
N VAL A 150 -24.74 43.54 -18.48
CA VAL A 150 -23.29 43.41 -18.45
C VAL A 150 -22.80 43.42 -17.00
N GLY A 151 -21.96 42.45 -16.64
CA GLY A 151 -21.43 42.31 -15.27
C GLY A 151 -22.32 41.52 -14.31
N SER A 152 -23.45 40.96 -14.75
CA SER A 152 -24.25 40.03 -13.96
C SER A 152 -24.19 38.59 -14.46
N ALA A 153 -24.33 37.63 -13.55
CA ALA A 153 -24.55 36.23 -13.85
C ALA A 153 -25.94 35.81 -13.35
N SER A 154 -26.52 34.83 -14.05
CA SER A 154 -27.74 34.17 -13.60
C SER A 154 -27.49 33.44 -12.28
N SER A 155 -28.53 33.22 -11.51
CA SER A 155 -28.49 32.67 -10.16
C SER A 155 -29.81 32.02 -9.80
N VAL A 156 -29.79 31.17 -8.78
CA VAL A 156 -30.98 30.72 -8.06
C VAL A 156 -30.99 31.42 -6.70
N ARG A 157 -32.07 32.15 -6.42
CA ARG A 157 -32.28 32.81 -5.13
C ARG A 157 -32.48 31.78 -4.02
N SER A 158 -32.33 32.24 -2.79
CA SER A 158 -32.53 31.42 -1.59
C SER A 158 -33.91 30.74 -1.50
N ALA A 159 -34.93 31.27 -2.16
CA ALA A 159 -36.28 30.67 -2.24
C ALA A 159 -36.49 29.83 -3.54
N GLY A 160 -35.43 29.48 -4.25
CA GLY A 160 -35.48 28.59 -5.43
C GLY A 160 -35.85 29.26 -6.76
N TYR A 161 -36.14 30.57 -6.81
CA TYR A 161 -36.46 31.31 -8.04
C TYR A 161 -35.21 31.73 -8.82
N LEU A 162 -35.31 31.78 -10.15
CA LEU A 162 -34.24 32.26 -11.03
C LEU A 162 -34.14 33.78 -11.03
N ASN A 163 -32.91 34.30 -11.03
CA ASN A 163 -32.62 35.73 -11.10
C ASN A 163 -31.22 36.00 -11.65
N ALA A 164 -30.78 37.25 -11.70
CA ALA A 164 -29.40 37.63 -11.99
C ALA A 164 -28.84 38.56 -10.90
N TYR A 165 -27.56 38.40 -10.57
CA TYR A 165 -26.83 39.28 -9.63
C TYR A 165 -25.48 39.68 -10.23
N TYR A 166 -24.97 40.83 -9.82
CA TYR A 166 -23.64 41.28 -10.23
C TYR A 166 -22.56 40.31 -9.75
N VAL A 167 -21.62 39.95 -10.62
CA VAL A 167 -20.62 38.91 -10.33
C VAL A 167 -19.58 39.31 -9.27
N ASP A 168 -19.51 40.60 -8.94
CA ASP A 168 -18.72 41.14 -7.82
C ASP A 168 -19.41 40.99 -6.46
N PHE A 169 -20.64 40.46 -6.45
CA PHE A 169 -21.43 40.26 -5.25
C PHE A 169 -20.93 39.06 -4.43
N GLY A 170 -19.92 39.31 -3.59
CA GLY A 170 -19.17 38.28 -2.85
C GLY A 170 -19.94 37.53 -1.75
N SER A 171 -21.19 37.90 -1.46
CA SER A 171 -22.02 37.28 -0.41
C SER A 171 -22.97 36.19 -0.92
N ALA A 172 -22.79 35.67 -2.12
CA ALA A 172 -23.58 34.54 -2.64
C ALA A 172 -22.84 33.20 -2.46
N GLY A 173 -23.59 32.15 -2.10
CA GLY A 173 -23.07 30.80 -1.92
C GLY A 173 -22.78 30.11 -3.26
N LEU A 174 -22.09 28.97 -3.22
CA LEU A 174 -21.84 28.12 -4.38
C LEU A 174 -22.55 26.79 -4.20
N ARG A 175 -23.29 26.36 -5.22
CA ARG A 175 -23.81 24.99 -5.33
C ARG A 175 -23.10 24.31 -6.50
N PRO A 176 -21.96 23.65 -6.26
CA PRO A 176 -21.26 22.93 -7.33
C PRO A 176 -22.13 21.76 -7.81
N ALA A 177 -22.14 21.53 -9.12
CA ALA A 177 -22.67 20.31 -9.72
C ALA A 177 -21.51 19.48 -10.29
N PHE A 178 -21.56 18.17 -10.07
CA PHE A 178 -20.60 17.23 -10.63
C PHE A 178 -21.26 16.47 -11.78
N ARG A 179 -20.58 16.46 -12.92
CA ARG A 179 -20.91 15.51 -13.97
C ARG A 179 -20.04 14.28 -13.74
N LEU A 180 -20.64 13.20 -13.25
CA LEU A 180 -19.90 11.96 -12.99
C LEU A 180 -19.89 11.06 -14.23
N ASN A 181 -18.81 10.30 -14.40
CA ASN A 181 -18.79 9.19 -15.34
C ASN A 181 -19.64 8.05 -14.77
N LEU A 182 -20.87 7.92 -15.25
CA LEU A 182 -21.78 6.88 -14.79
C LEU A 182 -21.26 5.47 -15.09
N LYS A 183 -20.33 5.31 -16.05
CA LYS A 183 -19.67 4.03 -16.29
C LYS A 183 -18.83 3.58 -15.10
N ASN A 184 -18.44 4.47 -14.21
CA ASN A 184 -17.58 4.11 -13.09
C ASN A 184 -18.38 3.87 -11.82
N ILE A 185 -19.68 4.16 -11.82
CA ILE A 185 -20.55 4.00 -10.67
C ILE A 185 -21.08 2.57 -10.66
N ILE A 186 -20.73 1.83 -9.61
CA ILE A 186 -21.33 0.53 -9.35
C ILE A 186 -22.74 0.77 -8.79
N PHE A 187 -22.88 1.49 -7.69
CA PHE A 187 -24.18 1.87 -7.14
C PHE A 187 -24.07 3.04 -6.15
N THR A 188 -25.21 3.66 -5.84
CA THR A 188 -25.41 4.53 -4.67
C THR A 188 -26.00 3.74 -3.52
N SER A 189 -25.62 4.06 -2.29
CA SER A 189 -26.18 3.50 -1.05
C SER A 189 -26.41 4.61 -0.01
N PRO A 190 -27.21 4.38 1.04
CA PRO A 190 -27.28 5.30 2.18
C PRO A 190 -25.88 5.52 2.79
N ALA A 191 -25.56 6.76 3.18
CA ALA A 191 -24.26 7.10 3.75
C ALA A 191 -24.04 6.48 5.14
N ALA A 192 -25.11 6.35 5.92
CA ALA A 192 -25.14 5.68 7.22
C ALA A 192 -26.02 4.43 7.15
N GLY A 193 -25.55 3.31 7.72
CA GLY A 193 -26.32 2.05 7.80
C GLY A 193 -26.56 1.32 6.49
N GLY A 194 -26.04 1.81 5.36
CA GLY A 194 -26.20 1.18 4.05
C GLY A 194 -25.31 -0.07 3.84
N LYS A 195 -24.18 -0.17 4.54
CA LYS A 195 -23.24 -1.29 4.39
C LYS A 195 -22.85 -1.82 5.76
N ASP A 196 -23.18 -3.08 6.05
CA ASP A 196 -22.76 -3.71 7.30
C ASP A 196 -21.28 -4.11 7.28
N ALA A 197 -20.66 -4.12 8.46
CA ALA A 197 -19.25 -4.48 8.63
C ALA A 197 -18.99 -6.00 8.53
N GLY A 198 -19.99 -6.83 8.82
CA GLY A 198 -19.86 -8.29 8.87
C GLY A 198 -20.23 -9.00 7.56
N VAL A 199 -19.83 -10.27 7.46
CA VAL A 199 -20.35 -11.18 6.43
C VAL A 199 -21.77 -11.58 6.79
N VAL A 200 -22.68 -11.50 5.82
CA VAL A 200 -24.11 -11.81 5.96
C VAL A 200 -24.50 -13.02 5.13
N THR A 201 -25.52 -13.75 5.59
CA THR A 201 -26.12 -14.87 4.85
C THR A 201 -27.33 -14.45 4.02
N ALA A 202 -27.92 -13.29 4.31
CA ALA A 202 -28.99 -12.66 3.54
C ALA A 202 -28.64 -11.19 3.29
N LEU A 203 -28.86 -10.70 2.06
CA LEU A 203 -28.60 -9.31 1.73
C LEU A 203 -29.57 -8.39 2.46
N GLN A 204 -29.09 -7.21 2.82
CA GLN A 204 -29.80 -6.26 3.64
C GLN A 204 -30.43 -5.17 2.80
N LYS A 205 -31.72 -4.90 3.08
CA LYS A 205 -32.49 -3.89 2.38
C LYS A 205 -31.91 -2.51 2.63
N GLN A 206 -31.69 -1.77 1.55
CA GLN A 206 -31.21 -0.40 1.58
C GLN A 206 -32.41 0.53 1.78
N VAL A 207 -32.39 1.30 2.88
CA VAL A 207 -33.46 2.21 3.25
C VAL A 207 -33.01 3.65 2.98
N TYR A 208 -33.74 4.34 2.11
CA TYR A 208 -33.48 5.74 1.74
C TYR A 208 -34.53 6.71 2.29
N ASP A 209 -35.53 6.22 3.02
CA ASP A 209 -36.57 7.05 3.64
C ASP A 209 -36.25 7.28 5.12
N GLY A 210 -36.53 8.49 5.60
CA GLY A 210 -36.23 8.96 6.96
C GLY A 210 -37.20 8.47 8.05
N ILE A 211 -37.90 7.35 7.87
CA ILE A 211 -38.83 6.81 8.87
C ILE A 211 -38.24 5.53 9.47
N TYR A 212 -37.39 5.69 10.48
CA TYR A 212 -37.22 4.70 11.55
C TYR A 212 -37.15 5.38 12.92
N THR A 213 -37.86 4.76 13.86
CA THR A 213 -38.34 5.26 15.15
C THR A 213 -37.27 5.45 16.24
N HIS A 214 -36.09 5.98 15.90
CA HIS A 214 -35.04 6.21 16.89
C HIS A 214 -34.25 7.49 16.64
N ILE A 215 -34.84 8.66 16.91
CA ILE A 215 -34.32 10.03 16.69
C ILE A 215 -32.78 10.10 16.55
N PRO A 216 -32.25 10.09 15.32
CA PRO A 216 -30.96 10.69 15.02
C PRO A 216 -31.23 12.06 14.41
N THR A 217 -30.33 13.00 14.67
CA THR A 217 -30.42 14.34 14.12
C THR A 217 -30.55 14.27 12.59
N SER A 218 -31.49 15.02 12.03
CA SER A 218 -32.06 14.94 10.66
C SER A 218 -31.09 15.04 9.45
N ARG A 219 -29.78 14.90 9.63
CA ARG A 219 -28.76 15.01 8.57
C ARG A 219 -28.37 13.62 7.99
N ASP A 220 -28.49 12.54 8.76
CA ASP A 220 -27.93 11.23 8.37
C ASP A 220 -28.77 10.43 7.36
N PHE A 221 -30.03 10.82 7.12
CA PHE A 221 -31.02 10.02 6.36
C PHE A 221 -31.20 10.40 4.89
N THR A 222 -30.60 11.51 4.45
CA THR A 222 -30.72 12.01 3.07
C THR A 222 -29.40 11.99 2.31
N GLU A 223 -28.30 11.60 2.97
CA GLU A 223 -26.99 11.56 2.37
C GLU A 223 -26.75 10.19 1.73
N HIS A 224 -26.34 10.21 0.47
CA HIS A 224 -26.03 9.01 -0.31
C HIS A 224 -24.52 8.95 -0.53
N LYS A 225 -23.95 7.77 -0.40
CA LYS A 225 -22.57 7.46 -0.82
C LYS A 225 -22.57 6.84 -2.21
N LEU A 226 -21.51 7.14 -2.96
CA LEU A 226 -21.21 6.51 -4.24
C LEU A 226 -20.25 5.35 -4.01
N THR A 227 -20.44 4.24 -4.73
CA THR A 227 -19.42 3.18 -4.85
C THR A 227 -18.88 3.17 -6.27
N LEU A 228 -17.59 3.45 -6.43
CA LEU A 228 -16.93 3.52 -7.73
C LEU A 228 -16.09 2.27 -8.02
N ALA A 229 -16.09 1.84 -9.28
CA ALA A 229 -15.24 0.77 -9.78
C ALA A 229 -13.80 1.25 -9.96
N THR A 230 -12.85 0.40 -9.55
CA THR A 230 -11.40 0.60 -9.62
C THR A 230 -10.72 -0.68 -10.10
N ASN A 231 -9.45 -0.59 -10.51
CA ASN A 231 -8.60 -1.75 -10.75
C ASN A 231 -7.84 -2.22 -9.50
N THR A 232 -8.00 -1.54 -8.36
CA THR A 232 -7.37 -1.90 -7.07
C THR A 232 -7.82 -3.28 -6.61
N TYR A 233 -9.12 -3.55 -6.67
CA TYR A 233 -9.71 -4.84 -6.38
C TYR A 233 -10.08 -5.54 -7.69
N LYS A 234 -9.81 -6.84 -7.78
CA LYS A 234 -10.05 -7.62 -8.99
C LYS A 234 -10.97 -8.78 -8.68
N LEU A 235 -11.81 -9.12 -9.65
CA LEU A 235 -12.62 -10.32 -9.71
C LEU A 235 -12.63 -10.76 -11.17
N THR A 236 -12.17 -11.97 -11.47
CA THR A 236 -12.05 -12.43 -12.86
C THR A 236 -13.38 -12.99 -13.36
N SER A 237 -14.04 -13.80 -12.55
CA SER A 237 -15.39 -14.30 -12.85
C SER A 237 -16.20 -14.54 -11.58
N ALA A 238 -17.52 -14.50 -11.73
CA ALA A 238 -18.49 -14.98 -10.78
C ALA A 238 -19.67 -15.55 -11.56
N ASP A 239 -20.03 -16.79 -11.28
CA ASP A 239 -21.00 -17.56 -12.04
C ASP A 239 -22.03 -18.18 -11.10
N LEU A 240 -23.30 -18.05 -11.47
CA LEU A 240 -24.42 -18.59 -10.72
C LEU A 240 -24.47 -20.11 -10.87
N THR A 241 -24.33 -20.84 -9.77
CA THR A 241 -24.32 -22.32 -9.77
C THR A 241 -25.64 -22.93 -9.28
N SER A 242 -26.49 -22.16 -8.61
CA SER A 242 -27.79 -22.60 -8.09
C SER A 242 -28.93 -22.57 -9.13
N GLY A 243 -28.66 -22.17 -10.37
CA GLY A 243 -29.71 -21.88 -11.36
C GLY A 243 -30.35 -20.50 -11.15
N ALA A 244 -31.51 -20.23 -11.74
CA ALA A 244 -32.14 -18.90 -11.73
C ALA A 244 -32.37 -18.34 -10.33
N ILE A 245 -32.15 -17.03 -10.15
CA ILE A 245 -32.35 -16.34 -8.88
C ILE A 245 -33.84 -16.36 -8.51
N THR A 246 -34.15 -16.88 -7.31
CA THR A 246 -35.50 -16.85 -6.73
C THR A 246 -35.44 -16.19 -5.36
N ALA A 247 -36.30 -15.18 -5.14
CA ALA A 247 -36.35 -14.45 -3.87
C ALA A 247 -36.58 -15.39 -2.68
N GLY A 248 -35.89 -15.13 -1.57
CA GLY A 248 -35.99 -15.91 -0.33
C GLY A 248 -35.31 -17.29 -0.36
N THR A 249 -34.68 -17.67 -1.47
CA THR A 249 -33.95 -18.95 -1.60
C THR A 249 -32.44 -18.75 -1.58
N SER A 250 -31.70 -19.81 -1.27
CA SER A 250 -30.23 -19.80 -1.33
C SER A 250 -29.75 -19.65 -2.78
N ILE A 251 -28.82 -18.72 -2.96
CA ILE A 251 -28.15 -18.42 -4.21
C ILE A 251 -26.68 -18.81 -4.04
N ASP A 252 -26.21 -19.71 -4.89
CA ASP A 252 -24.82 -20.19 -4.88
C ASP A 252 -24.06 -19.61 -6.07
N VAL A 253 -22.88 -19.10 -5.78
CA VAL A 253 -21.99 -18.49 -6.78
C VAL A 253 -20.61 -19.11 -6.66
N SER A 254 -20.05 -19.58 -7.79
CA SER A 254 -18.62 -19.87 -7.91
C SER A 254 -17.89 -18.64 -8.42
N TYR A 255 -16.72 -18.33 -7.87
CA TYR A 255 -15.93 -17.17 -8.27
C TYR A 255 -14.45 -17.52 -8.45
N SER A 256 -13.77 -16.73 -9.27
CA SER A 256 -12.35 -16.91 -9.56
C SER A 256 -11.58 -15.59 -9.69
N GLY A 257 -10.29 -15.65 -9.38
CA GLY A 257 -9.35 -14.54 -9.49
C GLY A 257 -9.74 -13.30 -8.68
N ALA A 258 -10.29 -13.50 -7.48
CA ALA A 258 -10.57 -12.45 -6.53
C ALA A 258 -9.27 -11.93 -5.89
N SER A 259 -9.12 -10.61 -5.76
CA SER A 259 -8.08 -10.02 -4.92
C SER A 259 -8.29 -10.42 -3.46
N THR A 260 -7.20 -10.72 -2.76
CA THR A 260 -7.17 -11.16 -1.36
C THR A 260 -6.34 -10.21 -0.51
N GLY A 261 -6.59 -10.21 0.80
CA GLY A 261 -5.83 -9.44 1.77
C GLY A 261 -6.65 -9.01 2.97
N ALA A 262 -5.95 -8.45 3.96
CA ALA A 262 -6.58 -8.05 5.21
C ALA A 262 -7.77 -7.09 4.99
N GLY A 263 -8.95 -7.45 5.48
CA GLY A 263 -10.19 -6.69 5.32
C GLY A 263 -10.87 -6.79 3.95
N TYR A 264 -10.45 -7.70 3.08
CA TYR A 264 -11.04 -7.87 1.74
C TYR A 264 -12.25 -8.80 1.81
N HIS A 265 -13.28 -8.47 1.04
CA HIS A 265 -14.54 -9.20 1.03
C HIS A 265 -15.08 -9.35 -0.39
N LEU A 266 -15.72 -10.49 -0.64
CA LEU A 266 -16.66 -10.64 -1.75
C LEU A 266 -18.00 -10.07 -1.29
N ALA A 267 -18.56 -9.14 -2.06
CA ALA A 267 -19.84 -8.51 -1.76
C ALA A 267 -20.82 -8.71 -2.92
N ALA A 268 -22.10 -8.70 -2.57
CA ALA A 268 -23.21 -8.75 -3.51
C ALA A 268 -24.11 -7.53 -3.34
N VAL A 269 -24.65 -7.04 -4.46
CA VAL A 269 -25.62 -5.96 -4.48
C VAL A 269 -26.72 -6.26 -5.50
N VAL A 270 -27.95 -5.92 -5.14
CA VAL A 270 -29.10 -5.86 -6.05
C VAL A 270 -29.36 -4.40 -6.36
N THR A 271 -29.47 -4.03 -7.62
CA THR A 271 -29.68 -2.64 -8.05
C THR A 271 -30.88 -2.46 -8.95
N SER A 272 -31.54 -1.31 -8.82
CA SER A 272 -32.46 -0.77 -9.83
C SER A 272 -31.85 0.52 -10.39
N GLY A 273 -31.37 0.46 -11.63
CA GLY A 273 -30.49 1.50 -12.17
C GLY A 273 -29.17 1.56 -11.39
N ASP A 274 -28.80 2.75 -10.93
CA ASP A 274 -27.63 2.98 -10.09
C ASP A 274 -27.92 2.86 -8.58
N ARG A 275 -29.17 2.65 -8.17
CA ARG A 275 -29.54 2.58 -6.75
C ARG A 275 -29.46 1.16 -6.22
N ALA A 276 -28.70 0.95 -5.13
CA ALA A 276 -28.72 -0.31 -4.41
C ALA A 276 -30.07 -0.50 -3.69
N LEU A 277 -30.66 -1.68 -3.85
CA LEU A 277 -31.88 -2.12 -3.16
C LEU A 277 -31.55 -3.07 -2.03
N TYR A 278 -30.59 -3.96 -2.26
CA TYR A 278 -30.05 -4.89 -1.28
C TYR A 278 -28.53 -4.95 -1.39
N TYR A 279 -27.84 -5.09 -0.26
CA TYR A 279 -26.38 -5.16 -0.21
C TYR A 279 -25.92 -6.10 0.90
N GLY A 280 -24.76 -6.74 0.72
CA GLY A 280 -24.10 -7.46 1.79
C GLY A 280 -22.73 -8.01 1.40
N ARG A 281 -21.82 -8.09 2.39
CA ARG A 281 -20.59 -8.87 2.27
C ARG A 281 -20.96 -10.35 2.41
N ILE A 282 -20.65 -11.15 1.40
CA ILE A 282 -21.08 -12.56 1.34
C ILE A 282 -19.94 -13.54 1.63
N LYS A 283 -18.68 -13.08 1.56
CA LYS A 283 -17.51 -13.90 1.89
C LYS A 283 -16.33 -13.03 2.31
N SER A 284 -15.55 -13.50 3.28
CA SER A 284 -14.25 -12.94 3.65
C SER A 284 -13.13 -13.49 2.74
N LEU A 285 -12.20 -12.62 2.32
CA LEU A 285 -11.10 -12.88 1.39
C LEU A 285 -9.72 -12.53 2.00
N GLU A 286 -9.55 -12.76 3.31
CA GLU A 286 -8.39 -12.29 4.10
C GLU A 286 -7.05 -12.91 3.69
N ASP A 287 -7.07 -14.08 3.05
CA ASP A 287 -5.87 -14.84 2.68
C ASP A 287 -5.91 -15.35 1.23
N ASP A 288 -4.73 -15.59 0.65
CA ASP A 288 -4.55 -15.92 -0.77
C ASP A 288 -5.23 -17.24 -1.19
N SER A 289 -5.52 -18.16 -0.26
CA SER A 289 -6.27 -19.38 -0.58
C SER A 289 -7.71 -19.09 -0.98
N LYS A 290 -8.21 -17.87 -0.69
CA LYS A 290 -9.57 -17.42 -1.00
C LYS A 290 -9.70 -16.74 -2.35
N ALA A 291 -8.64 -16.67 -3.16
CA ALA A 291 -8.71 -16.06 -4.49
C ALA A 291 -9.74 -16.75 -5.42
N ASN A 292 -10.06 -18.02 -5.15
CA ASN A 292 -11.07 -18.79 -5.89
C ASN A 292 -11.95 -19.55 -4.89
N GLY A 293 -13.23 -19.74 -5.19
CA GLY A 293 -14.10 -20.53 -4.33
C GLY A 293 -15.58 -20.37 -4.62
N THR A 294 -16.39 -20.59 -3.59
CA THR A 294 -17.84 -20.41 -3.64
C THR A 294 -18.34 -19.51 -2.51
N ALA A 295 -19.46 -18.84 -2.77
CA ALA A 295 -20.20 -18.06 -1.79
C ALA A 295 -21.70 -18.36 -1.92
N THR A 296 -22.40 -18.35 -0.78
CA THR A 296 -23.83 -18.61 -0.71
C THR A 296 -24.49 -17.47 0.06
N PHE A 297 -25.59 -16.95 -0.47
CA PHE A 297 -26.36 -15.89 0.17
C PHE A 297 -27.83 -15.95 -0.25
N VAL A 298 -28.69 -15.15 0.38
CA VAL A 298 -30.11 -15.04 0.08
C VAL A 298 -30.44 -13.59 -0.32
N ILE A 299 -31.26 -13.40 -1.35
CA ILE A 299 -31.88 -12.11 -1.67
C ILE A 299 -33.33 -12.15 -1.15
N PRO A 300 -33.73 -11.32 -0.15
CA PRO A 300 -35.06 -11.39 0.42
C PRO A 300 -36.21 -11.10 -0.57
N GLU A 301 -36.06 -10.07 -1.40
CA GLU A 301 -37.01 -9.68 -2.45
C GLU A 301 -36.22 -9.41 -3.73
N TYR A 302 -36.72 -9.90 -4.88
CA TYR A 302 -36.07 -9.75 -6.18
C TYR A 302 -37.13 -9.63 -7.28
N HIS A 303 -36.89 -8.71 -8.22
CA HIS A 303 -37.72 -8.53 -9.42
C HIS A 303 -36.86 -8.68 -10.69
N ASP A 304 -37.43 -9.26 -11.75
CA ASP A 304 -36.69 -9.54 -12.99
C ASP A 304 -36.10 -8.30 -13.70
N SER A 305 -36.58 -7.10 -13.37
CA SER A 305 -36.03 -5.83 -13.85
C SER A 305 -34.78 -5.36 -13.10
N GLU A 306 -34.41 -6.03 -12.02
CA GLU A 306 -33.27 -5.70 -11.17
C GLU A 306 -32.01 -6.42 -11.62
N GLU A 307 -30.86 -5.83 -11.32
CA GLU A 307 -29.57 -6.40 -11.65
C GLU A 307 -28.87 -6.88 -10.38
N VAL A 308 -28.20 -8.03 -10.45
CA VAL A 308 -27.41 -8.56 -9.33
C VAL A 308 -25.94 -8.57 -9.71
N TYR A 309 -25.11 -7.94 -8.88
CA TYR A 309 -23.69 -7.83 -9.12
C TYR A 309 -22.88 -8.42 -7.96
N ILE A 310 -21.75 -9.04 -8.31
CA ILE A 310 -20.72 -9.50 -7.38
C ILE A 310 -19.43 -8.74 -7.64
N PHE A 311 -18.74 -8.31 -6.59
CA PHE A 311 -17.46 -7.62 -6.69
C PHE A 311 -16.61 -7.85 -5.45
N VAL A 312 -15.32 -7.51 -5.56
CA VAL A 312 -14.40 -7.47 -4.43
C VAL A 312 -14.30 -6.05 -3.91
N GLU A 313 -14.32 -5.89 -2.61
CA GLU A 313 -14.10 -4.62 -1.93
C GLU A 313 -13.19 -4.77 -0.70
N GLY A 314 -12.66 -3.64 -0.23
CA GLY A 314 -12.00 -3.54 1.07
C GLY A 314 -12.97 -3.08 2.17
N ASN A 315 -12.44 -2.31 3.12
CA ASN A 315 -13.24 -1.74 4.21
C ASN A 315 -13.91 -0.41 3.82
N ASN A 316 -15.03 -0.53 3.10
CA ASN A 316 -15.87 0.59 2.68
C ASN A 316 -16.83 1.12 3.78
N ASN A 317 -17.13 0.32 4.82
CA ASN A 317 -17.94 0.78 5.96
C ASN A 317 -17.08 1.50 7.02
N ASN A 318 -16.56 2.66 6.66
CA ASN A 318 -15.65 3.45 7.50
C ASN A 318 -16.33 4.66 8.18
N GLY A 319 -17.64 4.88 7.94
CA GLY A 319 -18.43 5.94 8.57
C GLY A 319 -18.02 7.37 8.21
N ASP A 320 -17.22 7.56 7.16
CA ASP A 320 -16.63 8.87 6.84
C ASP A 320 -17.48 9.76 5.92
N GLY A 321 -18.63 9.26 5.44
CA GLY A 321 -19.48 9.97 4.49
C GLY A 321 -18.89 10.15 3.08
N LYS A 322 -17.76 9.51 2.77
CA LYS A 322 -17.06 9.63 1.47
C LYS A 322 -17.35 8.48 0.51
N THR A 323 -16.89 8.66 -0.72
CA THR A 323 -16.97 7.66 -1.79
C THR A 323 -16.29 6.35 -1.40
N ASP A 324 -16.97 5.25 -1.67
CA ASP A 324 -16.45 3.90 -1.50
C ASP A 324 -15.87 3.37 -2.82
N PHE A 325 -14.97 2.40 -2.73
CA PHE A 325 -14.31 1.82 -3.90
C PHE A 325 -14.40 0.30 -3.90
N ALA A 326 -14.62 -0.27 -5.08
CA ALA A 326 -14.65 -1.71 -5.27
C ALA A 326 -14.07 -2.06 -6.64
N GLY A 327 -13.89 -3.36 -6.88
CA GLY A 327 -13.47 -3.87 -8.18
C GLY A 327 -14.58 -3.71 -9.21
N VAL A 328 -14.22 -3.84 -10.48
CA VAL A 328 -15.21 -3.94 -11.56
C VAL A 328 -16.14 -5.13 -11.27
N PRO A 329 -17.46 -4.92 -11.16
CA PRO A 329 -18.39 -5.97 -10.77
C PRO A 329 -18.64 -6.95 -11.92
N VAL A 330 -18.94 -8.20 -11.55
CA VAL A 330 -19.51 -9.21 -12.44
C VAL A 330 -21.03 -9.19 -12.28
N CYS A 331 -21.77 -9.01 -13.37
CA CYS A 331 -23.23 -9.09 -13.38
C CYS A 331 -23.65 -10.56 -13.46
N LEU A 332 -24.44 -11.04 -12.48
CA LEU A 332 -24.98 -12.40 -12.48
C LEU A 332 -26.28 -12.51 -13.28
N THR A 333 -27.12 -11.48 -13.24
CA THR A 333 -28.41 -11.42 -13.93
C THR A 333 -28.83 -9.97 -14.18
N GLY A 334 -29.69 -9.77 -15.18
CA GLY A 334 -30.09 -8.48 -15.71
C GLY A 334 -29.37 -8.14 -17.01
N ASN A 335 -29.63 -6.96 -17.56
CA ASN A 335 -29.02 -6.54 -18.82
C ASN A 335 -27.54 -6.15 -18.66
N GLY A 336 -27.09 -5.88 -17.44
CA GLY A 336 -25.72 -5.51 -17.13
C GLY A 336 -25.39 -4.10 -17.62
N ARG A 337 -24.98 -3.23 -16.70
CA ARG A 337 -24.41 -1.92 -17.05
C ARG A 337 -22.96 -2.09 -17.50
N ASP A 338 -22.56 -1.31 -18.50
CA ASP A 338 -21.15 -1.16 -18.92
C ASP A 338 -20.37 -0.40 -17.83
N ILE A 339 -19.99 -1.13 -16.77
CA ILE A 339 -19.24 -0.60 -15.63
C ILE A 339 -17.74 -0.77 -15.90
N LYS A 340 -16.99 0.32 -15.81
CA LYS A 340 -15.55 0.40 -16.05
C LYS A 340 -14.84 1.01 -14.86
N ALA A 341 -13.64 0.51 -14.58
CA ALA A 341 -12.80 1.12 -13.57
C ALA A 341 -12.44 2.57 -13.91
N LEU A 342 -12.15 3.35 -12.87
CA LEU A 342 -11.56 4.68 -12.97
C LEU A 342 -10.24 4.64 -13.76
N SER A 343 -9.96 5.71 -14.50
CA SER A 343 -8.76 5.86 -15.32
C SER A 343 -8.01 7.12 -14.91
N PRO A 344 -6.71 7.08 -14.57
CA PRO A 344 -5.94 5.96 -14.03
C PRO A 344 -6.26 5.82 -12.54
N ASP A 345 -6.41 4.61 -12.00
CA ASP A 345 -6.54 4.44 -10.55
C ASP A 345 -5.29 4.97 -9.85
N VAL A 346 -5.34 6.22 -9.39
CA VAL A 346 -4.33 6.81 -8.54
C VAL A 346 -4.65 6.33 -7.14
N LEU A 347 -3.93 5.30 -6.69
CA LEU A 347 -3.79 5.01 -5.26
C LEU A 347 -3.57 6.34 -4.53
N PRO A 348 -4.18 6.57 -3.34
CA PRO A 348 -3.93 7.79 -2.60
C PRO A 348 -2.42 8.00 -2.46
N ASP A 349 -1.95 9.24 -2.61
CA ASP A 349 -0.51 9.53 -2.50
C ASP A 349 0.02 8.96 -1.17
N LEU A 350 0.99 8.06 -1.27
CA LEU A 350 1.68 7.51 -0.11
C LEU A 350 2.26 8.68 0.70
N LYS A 351 1.94 8.74 1.99
CA LYS A 351 2.38 9.83 2.89
C LYS A 351 3.59 9.40 3.72
N SER A 352 3.59 8.16 4.19
CA SER A 352 4.70 7.59 4.96
C SER A 352 4.72 6.07 4.82
N ILE A 353 5.91 5.50 5.03
CA ILE A 353 6.07 4.07 5.29
C ILE A 353 6.55 3.85 6.73
N SER A 354 6.39 2.64 7.24
CA SER A 354 6.97 2.21 8.51
C SER A 354 7.67 0.86 8.37
N VAL A 355 8.91 0.75 8.83
CA VAL A 355 9.67 -0.51 8.86
C VAL A 355 9.57 -1.12 10.25
N ALA A 356 9.08 -2.36 10.33
CA ALA A 356 8.90 -3.08 11.57
C ALA A 356 9.62 -4.44 11.55
N PRO A 357 10.37 -4.78 12.61
CA PRO A 357 10.73 -3.94 13.77
C PRO A 357 11.72 -2.81 13.41
N SER A 358 11.75 -1.73 14.20
CA SER A 358 12.69 -0.60 14.01
C SER A 358 14.10 -0.88 14.54
N SER A 359 14.27 -1.93 15.33
CA SER A 359 15.58 -2.46 15.73
C SER A 359 15.56 -3.97 15.93
N LEU A 360 16.69 -4.63 15.69
CA LEU A 360 16.89 -6.06 15.88
C LEU A 360 18.27 -6.36 16.46
N ASP A 361 18.33 -7.34 17.36
CA ASP A 361 19.56 -7.97 17.81
C ASP A 361 19.61 -9.39 17.24
N LEU A 362 20.64 -9.70 16.44
CA LEU A 362 20.83 -11.00 15.81
C LEU A 362 22.17 -11.61 16.19
N ALA A 363 22.25 -12.93 16.22
CA ALA A 363 23.54 -13.62 16.24
C ALA A 363 24.06 -13.81 14.81
N ALA A 364 25.39 -13.82 14.62
CA ALA A 364 25.99 -14.16 13.34
C ALA A 364 25.46 -15.51 12.80
N GLY A 365 25.11 -15.55 11.51
CA GLY A 365 24.45 -16.69 10.87
C GLY A 365 22.93 -16.71 10.96
N GLN A 366 22.30 -15.85 11.77
CA GLN A 366 20.84 -15.75 11.83
C GLN A 366 20.25 -14.91 10.70
N THR A 367 18.98 -15.17 10.42
CA THR A 367 18.17 -14.40 9.46
C THR A 367 16.91 -13.86 10.12
N ALA A 368 16.43 -12.71 9.66
CA ALA A 368 15.16 -12.12 10.05
C ALA A 368 14.50 -11.46 8.84
N THR A 369 13.21 -11.16 8.90
CA THR A 369 12.49 -10.45 7.81
C THR A 369 11.89 -9.17 8.36
N LEU A 370 12.09 -8.06 7.64
CA LEU A 370 11.46 -6.79 7.94
C LEU A 370 10.13 -6.66 7.20
N ASN A 371 9.12 -6.08 7.86
CA ASN A 371 7.83 -5.78 7.26
C ASN A 371 7.70 -4.28 7.01
N VAL A 372 7.00 -3.91 5.94
CA VAL A 372 6.72 -2.51 5.59
C VAL A 372 5.23 -2.22 5.72
N GLY A 373 4.88 -1.27 6.58
CA GLY A 373 3.56 -0.66 6.65
C GLY A 373 3.47 0.57 5.75
N TYR A 374 2.29 0.84 5.22
CA TYR A 374 2.01 1.99 4.37
C TYR A 374 0.94 2.87 5.03
N SER A 375 1.08 4.19 4.89
CA SER A 375 0.05 5.14 5.30
C SER A 375 -0.25 6.13 4.16
N PRO A 376 -1.47 6.13 3.61
CA PRO A 376 -2.56 5.20 3.93
C PRO A 376 -2.25 3.75 3.47
N VAL A 377 -2.92 2.76 4.07
CA VAL A 377 -2.59 1.32 3.95
C VAL A 377 -2.72 0.76 2.52
N ASP A 378 -3.53 1.42 1.71
CA ASP A 378 -3.83 1.11 0.32
C ASP A 378 -2.83 1.73 -0.67
N ALA A 379 -1.98 2.67 -0.23
CA ALA A 379 -0.96 3.33 -1.05
C ALA A 379 0.33 2.49 -1.22
N LYS A 380 0.21 1.20 -1.53
CA LYS A 380 1.37 0.29 -1.64
C LYS A 380 2.27 0.66 -2.83
N GLU A 381 3.58 0.66 -2.60
CA GLU A 381 4.61 0.84 -3.62
C GLU A 381 5.70 -0.22 -3.48
N ASP A 382 6.41 -0.53 -4.57
CA ASP A 382 7.59 -1.40 -4.51
C ASP A 382 8.69 -0.76 -3.64
N ILE A 383 9.41 -1.61 -2.91
CA ILE A 383 10.46 -1.20 -1.98
C ILE A 383 11.82 -1.65 -2.49
N GLY A 384 12.75 -0.69 -2.57
CA GLY A 384 14.19 -0.95 -2.65
C GLY A 384 14.79 -1.01 -1.24
N TRP A 385 15.66 -2.00 -1.01
CA TRP A 385 16.35 -2.21 0.26
C TRP A 385 17.86 -1.95 0.12
N ILE A 386 18.43 -1.27 1.10
CA ILE A 386 19.88 -1.01 1.17
C ILE A 386 20.37 -1.25 2.60
N SER A 387 21.54 -1.88 2.73
CA SER A 387 22.27 -1.99 4.00
C SER A 387 23.44 -1.00 4.02
N SER A 388 23.63 -0.30 5.13
CA SER A 388 24.80 0.57 5.34
C SER A 388 26.11 -0.22 5.48
N ALA A 389 26.05 -1.51 5.82
CA ALA A 389 27.21 -2.39 5.98
C ALA A 389 26.86 -3.84 5.57
N PRO A 390 26.84 -4.15 4.25
CA PRO A 390 26.46 -5.47 3.74
C PRO A 390 27.30 -6.64 4.27
N ASP A 391 28.58 -6.41 4.58
CA ASP A 391 29.49 -7.40 5.16
C ASP A 391 29.17 -7.76 6.63
N ILE A 392 28.34 -6.94 7.31
CA ILE A 392 27.84 -7.18 8.68
C ILE A 392 26.43 -7.77 8.60
N VAL A 393 25.53 -7.11 7.85
CA VAL A 393 24.17 -7.58 7.57
C VAL A 393 23.81 -7.26 6.13
N SER A 394 23.46 -8.29 5.35
CA SER A 394 22.91 -8.11 4.01
C SER A 394 21.38 -8.19 4.03
N VAL A 395 20.71 -7.51 3.09
CA VAL A 395 19.26 -7.55 2.88
C VAL A 395 18.97 -7.91 1.43
N ASP A 396 17.99 -8.78 1.18
CA ASP A 396 17.52 -9.12 -0.17
C ASP A 396 16.33 -8.27 -0.63
N GLY A 397 15.87 -8.48 -1.87
CA GLY A 397 14.75 -7.72 -2.44
C GLY A 397 13.41 -7.93 -1.73
N ALA A 398 13.26 -8.99 -0.91
CA ALA A 398 12.07 -9.26 -0.14
C ALA A 398 12.16 -8.72 1.31
N GLY A 399 13.23 -8.00 1.66
CA GLY A 399 13.45 -7.49 3.02
C GLY A 399 13.95 -8.55 4.00
N LYS A 400 14.47 -9.69 3.51
CA LYS A 400 15.09 -10.71 4.35
C LYS A 400 16.54 -10.35 4.65
N LEU A 401 16.86 -10.28 5.93
CA LEU A 401 18.17 -10.01 6.50
C LEU A 401 18.97 -11.29 6.69
N THR A 402 20.28 -11.23 6.45
CA THR A 402 21.25 -12.26 6.82
C THR A 402 22.40 -11.61 7.58
N ALA A 403 22.62 -12.03 8.83
CA ALA A 403 23.69 -11.53 9.69
C ALA A 403 24.99 -12.33 9.46
N HIS A 404 26.10 -11.64 9.20
CA HIS A 404 27.37 -12.27 8.80
C HIS A 404 28.42 -12.25 9.91
N LYS A 405 28.67 -11.09 10.52
CA LYS A 405 29.69 -10.91 11.57
C LYS A 405 29.27 -9.82 12.55
N ALA A 406 29.94 -9.77 13.70
CA ALA A 406 29.65 -8.78 14.74
C ALA A 406 29.76 -7.33 14.24
N GLY A 407 28.88 -6.47 14.73
CA GLY A 407 28.82 -5.04 14.41
C GLY A 407 27.39 -4.53 14.26
N THR A 408 27.24 -3.28 13.82
CA THR A 408 25.92 -2.63 13.65
C THR A 408 25.75 -2.16 12.22
N ALA A 409 24.56 -2.37 11.65
CA ALA A 409 24.17 -1.90 10.33
C ALA A 409 22.78 -1.25 10.38
N THR A 410 22.57 -0.20 9.58
CA THR A 410 21.23 0.37 9.34
C THR A 410 20.71 -0.16 8.01
N ILE A 411 19.50 -0.72 8.03
CA ILE A 411 18.79 -1.20 6.86
C ILE A 411 17.72 -0.18 6.49
N THR A 412 17.77 0.33 5.26
CA THR A 412 16.85 1.37 4.77
C THR A 412 15.91 0.81 3.71
N ALA A 413 14.62 0.98 3.92
CA ALA A 413 13.57 0.77 2.91
C ALA A 413 13.33 2.10 2.17
N THR A 414 13.29 2.06 0.84
CA THR A 414 12.97 3.22 -0.02
C THR A 414 11.90 2.83 -1.01
N THR A 415 10.82 3.60 -1.07
CA THR A 415 9.78 3.43 -2.10
C THR A 415 10.29 3.83 -3.47
N VAL A 416 10.10 2.98 -4.48
CA VAL A 416 10.68 3.14 -5.82
C VAL A 416 10.11 4.36 -6.56
N LYS A 417 8.83 4.67 -6.35
CA LYS A 417 8.14 5.75 -7.07
C LYS A 417 8.16 7.07 -6.30
N SER A 418 7.84 7.05 -5.01
CA SER A 418 7.69 8.25 -4.19
C SER A 418 8.95 8.69 -3.43
N ASN A 419 10.01 7.86 -3.38
CA ASN A 419 11.27 8.12 -2.66
C ASN A 419 11.10 8.41 -1.15
N ILE A 420 10.00 7.96 -0.55
CA ILE A 420 9.77 7.95 0.89
C ILE A 420 10.59 6.82 1.51
N THR A 421 11.20 7.08 2.67
CA THR A 421 12.11 6.15 3.35
C THR A 421 11.76 5.93 4.81
N ASP A 422 12.08 4.75 5.34
CA ASP A 422 12.18 4.45 6.77
C ASP A 422 13.26 3.36 7.00
N SER A 423 13.65 3.09 8.24
CA SER A 423 14.82 2.24 8.53
C SER A 423 14.70 1.38 9.78
N CYS A 424 15.52 0.33 9.83
CA CYS A 424 15.73 -0.55 10.97
C CYS A 424 17.22 -0.58 11.35
N THR A 425 17.54 -0.50 12.64
CA THR A 425 18.92 -0.69 13.14
C THR A 425 19.14 -2.13 13.58
N VAL A 426 20.14 -2.79 13.02
CA VAL A 426 20.45 -4.19 13.31
C VAL A 426 21.81 -4.27 14.01
N THR A 427 21.83 -4.83 15.21
CA THR A 427 23.07 -5.16 15.92
C THR A 427 23.30 -6.65 15.82
N VAL A 428 24.44 -7.03 15.24
CA VAL A 428 24.89 -8.41 15.19
C VAL A 428 25.87 -8.65 16.32
N THR A 429 25.52 -9.62 17.15
CA THR A 429 26.44 -10.20 18.13
C THR A 429 27.03 -11.47 17.55
N GLN A 430 28.25 -11.81 17.93
CA GLN A 430 28.81 -13.11 17.64
C GLN A 430 29.17 -13.77 18.97
N PRO A 431 28.50 -14.89 19.34
CA PRO A 431 28.85 -15.58 20.56
C PRO A 431 30.27 -16.13 20.43
N PHE A 432 31.04 -15.98 21.50
CA PHE A 432 32.37 -16.56 21.58
C PHE A 432 32.27 -18.09 21.62
N GLU A 433 32.86 -18.75 20.62
CA GLU A 433 32.78 -20.21 20.44
C GLU A 433 33.93 -20.96 21.12
N GLY A 434 34.99 -20.26 21.53
CA GLY A 434 36.11 -20.85 22.27
C GLY A 434 37.40 -21.01 21.48
N LEU A 435 38.23 -21.91 22.00
CA LEU A 435 39.51 -22.29 21.43
C LEU A 435 39.32 -23.26 20.25
N ASN A 436 39.90 -22.91 19.10
CA ASN A 436 39.97 -23.75 17.92
C ASN A 436 41.43 -24.05 17.53
N LEU A 437 41.60 -25.18 16.85
CA LEU A 437 42.88 -25.63 16.31
C LEU A 437 42.80 -25.62 14.78
N ASN A 438 43.74 -24.95 14.13
CA ASN A 438 43.98 -25.11 12.71
C ASN A 438 44.97 -26.28 12.52
N ILE A 439 44.48 -27.38 11.96
CA ILE A 439 45.27 -28.58 11.67
C ILE A 439 45.16 -28.85 10.17
N PRO A 440 46.22 -28.56 9.39
CA PRO A 440 46.16 -28.67 7.93
C PRO A 440 45.90 -30.10 7.43
N LYS A 441 46.32 -31.11 8.19
CA LYS A 441 46.14 -32.52 7.84
C LYS A 441 46.00 -33.37 9.09
N ALA A 442 44.94 -34.16 9.20
CA ALA A 442 44.72 -35.08 10.31
C ALA A 442 45.56 -36.37 10.20
N GLU A 443 46.25 -36.57 9.07
CA GLU A 443 47.04 -37.77 8.78
C GLU A 443 48.48 -37.42 8.40
N LEU A 444 49.45 -38.03 9.06
CA LEU A 444 50.88 -37.87 8.75
C LEU A 444 51.52 -39.21 8.40
N ILE A 445 52.60 -39.17 7.63
CA ILE A 445 53.48 -40.33 7.47
C ILE A 445 54.59 -40.21 8.50
N GLU A 446 55.09 -41.33 9.02
CA GLU A 446 56.25 -41.33 9.92
C GLU A 446 57.40 -40.45 9.40
N LYS A 447 57.97 -39.64 10.30
CA LYS A 447 59.02 -38.62 10.07
C LYS A 447 58.54 -37.34 9.40
N ASP A 448 57.29 -37.26 8.94
CA ASP A 448 56.73 -35.99 8.49
C ASP A 448 56.55 -35.02 9.66
N THR A 449 56.52 -33.74 9.30
CA THR A 449 56.21 -32.66 10.23
C THR A 449 55.13 -31.76 9.67
N MET A 450 54.28 -31.23 10.54
CA MET A 450 53.32 -30.18 10.19
C MET A 450 53.33 -29.08 11.23
N GLU A 451 52.91 -27.89 10.83
CA GLU A 451 52.62 -26.80 11.77
C GLU A 451 51.13 -26.71 12.01
N ILE A 452 50.76 -26.51 13.27
CA ILE A 452 49.40 -26.27 13.71
C ILE A 452 49.35 -24.96 14.48
N SER A 453 48.17 -24.34 14.56
CA SER A 453 47.97 -23.12 15.35
C SER A 453 46.70 -23.18 16.17
N ALA A 454 46.75 -22.60 17.37
CA ALA A 454 45.60 -22.39 18.22
C ALA A 454 45.14 -20.94 18.13
N PHE A 455 43.82 -20.72 18.05
CA PHE A 455 43.24 -19.38 17.98
C PHE A 455 41.86 -19.36 18.65
N LEU A 456 41.47 -18.19 19.12
CA LEU A 456 40.13 -17.95 19.65
C LEU A 456 39.18 -17.55 18.50
N TYR A 457 37.94 -18.03 18.53
CA TYR A 457 36.94 -17.70 17.51
C TYR A 457 35.64 -17.17 18.14
N PRO A 458 35.07 -16.06 17.63
CA PRO A 458 35.56 -15.25 16.50
C PRO A 458 36.83 -14.45 16.85
N VAL A 459 37.58 -14.00 15.84
CA VAL A 459 38.91 -13.37 16.00
C VAL A 459 38.87 -11.91 16.50
N ASP A 460 37.67 -11.37 16.77
CA ASP A 460 37.42 -10.01 17.26
C ASP A 460 36.80 -10.01 18.67
N THR A 461 37.37 -10.81 19.56
CA THR A 461 37.07 -10.71 20.98
C THR A 461 38.16 -9.90 21.66
N SER A 462 37.78 -9.00 22.57
CA SER A 462 38.71 -8.27 23.44
C SER A 462 39.62 -9.19 24.30
N GLU A 463 39.39 -10.50 24.26
CA GLU A 463 40.22 -11.52 24.86
C GLU A 463 41.32 -12.01 23.90
N THR A 464 42.56 -12.06 24.41
CA THR A 464 43.73 -12.59 23.71
C THR A 464 44.30 -13.80 24.45
N ILE A 465 45.09 -14.63 23.76
CA ILE A 465 45.81 -15.75 24.38
C ILE A 465 46.97 -15.17 25.21
N SER A 466 46.89 -15.26 26.53
CA SER A 466 47.96 -14.81 27.43
C SER A 466 48.98 -15.92 27.67
N GLU A 467 48.51 -17.17 27.79
CA GLU A 467 49.35 -18.36 27.97
C GLU A 467 48.82 -19.52 27.13
N ILE A 468 49.72 -20.38 26.65
CA ILE A 468 49.37 -21.61 25.94
C ILE A 468 50.33 -22.75 26.26
N GLU A 469 49.78 -23.94 26.44
CA GLU A 469 50.49 -25.19 26.65
C GLU A 469 50.05 -26.22 25.60
N TRP A 470 51.02 -26.85 24.93
CA TRP A 470 50.79 -27.93 23.98
C TRP A 470 51.13 -29.28 24.62
N ARG A 471 50.24 -30.26 24.45
CA ARG A 471 50.43 -31.64 24.94
C ARG A 471 50.11 -32.64 23.85
N VAL A 472 50.73 -33.81 23.93
CA VAL A 472 50.38 -34.98 23.11
C VAL A 472 49.99 -36.14 24.01
N SER A 473 49.05 -36.96 23.57
CA SER A 473 48.59 -38.12 24.37
C SER A 473 49.59 -39.27 24.41
N ASP A 474 50.46 -39.38 23.40
CA ASP A 474 51.52 -40.39 23.32
C ASP A 474 52.76 -39.82 22.62
N GLU A 475 53.80 -39.53 23.41
CA GLU A 475 55.09 -38.99 22.94
C GLU A 475 55.90 -39.98 22.09
N LYS A 476 55.52 -41.27 22.05
CA LYS A 476 56.13 -42.26 21.15
C LYS A 476 55.56 -42.18 19.74
N ILE A 477 54.35 -41.65 19.58
CA ILE A 477 53.64 -41.53 18.29
C ILE A 477 53.81 -40.13 17.71
N LEU A 478 53.66 -39.08 18.52
CA LEU A 478 53.77 -37.68 18.11
C LEU A 478 54.67 -36.90 19.08
N LYS A 479 55.34 -35.87 18.57
CA LYS A 479 55.98 -34.83 19.41
C LYS A 479 55.48 -33.46 18.98
N ALA A 480 55.08 -32.64 19.95
CA ALA A 480 54.72 -31.24 19.73
C ALA A 480 55.80 -30.32 20.32
N SER A 481 56.19 -29.28 19.57
CA SER A 481 57.07 -28.23 20.05
C SER A 481 56.55 -26.86 19.61
N ALA A 482 56.33 -25.96 20.56
CA ALA A 482 55.95 -24.57 20.26
C ALA A 482 57.02 -23.88 19.38
N LEU A 483 56.58 -23.02 18.46
CA LEU A 483 57.51 -22.24 17.62
C LEU A 483 58.07 -21.07 18.43
N ALA A 484 59.37 -20.81 18.29
CA ALA A 484 60.04 -19.70 18.97
C ALA A 484 59.46 -18.36 18.51
N GLY A 485 59.05 -17.51 19.46
CA GLY A 485 58.41 -16.22 19.18
C GLY A 485 56.92 -16.31 18.80
N GLU A 486 56.38 -17.50 18.57
CA GLU A 486 54.99 -17.74 18.19
C GLU A 486 54.38 -18.91 18.98
N PRO A 487 54.17 -18.78 20.29
CA PRO A 487 53.77 -19.90 21.15
C PRO A 487 52.39 -20.48 20.80
N ALA A 488 51.53 -19.68 20.15
CA ALA A 488 50.24 -20.10 19.62
C ALA A 488 50.36 -21.06 18.41
N LYS A 489 51.58 -21.27 17.87
CA LYS A 489 51.87 -22.25 16.84
C LYS A 489 52.76 -23.36 17.40
N ALA A 490 52.54 -24.59 16.95
CA ALA A 490 53.36 -25.74 17.29
C ALA A 490 53.73 -26.55 16.05
N LYS A 491 54.98 -27.02 16.02
CA LYS A 491 55.46 -28.02 15.08
C LYS A 491 55.16 -29.40 15.65
N ILE A 492 54.39 -30.19 14.91
CA ILE A 492 54.08 -31.59 15.19
C ILE A 492 55.01 -32.46 14.36
N THR A 493 55.67 -33.43 15.00
CA THR A 493 56.54 -34.43 14.36
C THR A 493 55.95 -35.82 14.55
N ALA A 494 55.76 -36.55 13.45
CA ALA A 494 55.31 -37.94 13.46
C ALA A 494 56.46 -38.89 13.75
N LEU A 495 56.37 -39.70 14.80
CA LEU A 495 57.47 -40.55 15.28
C LEU A 495 57.25 -42.03 15.01
N ALA A 496 56.03 -42.53 15.13
CA ALA A 496 55.67 -43.93 14.88
C ALA A 496 54.22 -44.05 14.41
N ALA A 497 53.91 -45.12 13.68
CA ALA A 497 52.54 -45.40 13.25
C ALA A 497 51.60 -45.60 14.45
N GLY A 498 50.42 -45.00 14.41
CA GLY A 498 49.45 -45.03 15.50
C GLY A 498 48.52 -43.82 15.49
N ARG A 499 47.67 -43.71 16.52
CA ARG A 499 46.78 -42.56 16.74
C ARG A 499 47.14 -41.89 18.05
N ALA A 500 47.26 -40.57 18.03
CA ALA A 500 47.49 -39.78 19.23
C ALA A 500 46.77 -38.43 19.12
N PHE A 501 46.41 -37.85 20.26
CA PHE A 501 45.79 -36.55 20.34
C PHE A 501 46.85 -35.48 20.53
N VAL A 502 46.65 -34.33 19.89
CA VAL A 502 47.30 -33.08 20.28
C VAL A 502 46.28 -32.22 21.02
N THR A 503 46.71 -31.61 22.11
CA THR A 503 45.89 -30.76 22.96
C THR A 503 46.54 -29.39 23.11
N ALA A 504 45.78 -28.33 22.86
CA ALA A 504 46.14 -26.98 23.28
C ALA A 504 45.32 -26.61 24.51
N LYS A 505 46.01 -26.15 25.55
CA LYS A 505 45.41 -25.58 26.74
C LYS A 505 45.81 -24.11 26.81
N VAL A 506 44.83 -23.21 26.82
CA VAL A 506 45.02 -21.77 26.70
C VAL A 506 44.42 -21.06 27.91
N THR A 507 45.15 -20.06 28.43
CA THR A 507 44.61 -19.05 29.34
C THR A 507 44.42 -17.76 28.55
N THR A 508 43.28 -17.09 28.70
CA THR A 508 43.03 -15.80 28.05
C THR A 508 43.51 -14.62 28.89
N SER A 509 43.54 -13.42 28.33
CA SER A 509 43.80 -12.17 29.05
C SER A 509 42.80 -11.90 30.19
N ALA A 510 41.60 -12.51 30.15
CA ALA A 510 40.62 -12.46 31.23
C ALA A 510 40.82 -13.56 32.31
N GLY A 511 41.84 -14.41 32.16
CA GLY A 511 42.10 -15.54 33.06
C GLY A 511 41.22 -16.77 32.82
N THR A 512 40.43 -16.79 31.74
CA THR A 512 39.59 -17.94 31.39
C THR A 512 40.43 -19.05 30.77
N LEU A 513 40.20 -20.29 31.21
CA LEU A 513 40.92 -21.46 30.71
C LEU A 513 40.10 -22.20 29.64
N TYR A 514 40.71 -22.45 28.48
CA TYR A 514 40.18 -23.29 27.41
C TYR A 514 41.10 -24.47 27.13
N GLU A 515 40.51 -25.59 26.71
CA GLU A 515 41.25 -26.77 26.28
C GLU A 515 40.57 -27.37 25.04
N LYS A 516 41.35 -27.64 24.00
CA LYS A 516 40.87 -28.26 22.75
C LYS A 516 41.85 -29.34 22.34
N GLN A 517 41.31 -30.51 22.00
CA GLN A 517 42.09 -31.65 21.52
C GLN A 517 41.64 -32.07 20.12
N SER A 518 42.56 -32.62 19.35
CA SER A 518 42.28 -33.24 18.05
C SER A 518 43.11 -34.50 17.86
N GLU A 519 42.52 -35.53 17.25
CA GLU A 519 43.24 -36.76 16.90
C GLU A 519 44.08 -36.53 15.64
N ILE A 520 45.29 -37.09 15.64
CA ILE A 520 46.17 -37.19 14.47
C ILE A 520 46.54 -38.66 14.29
N THR A 521 46.35 -39.16 13.07
CA THR A 521 46.74 -40.50 12.68
C THR A 521 48.09 -40.48 11.99
N VAL A 522 49.03 -41.31 12.43
CA VAL A 522 50.31 -41.52 11.78
C VAL A 522 50.30 -42.87 11.09
N THR A 523 50.62 -42.88 9.80
CA THR A 523 50.79 -44.10 9.00
C THR A 523 52.26 -44.43 8.85
N ALA A 524 52.57 -45.73 8.82
CA ALA A 524 53.93 -46.17 8.56
C ALA A 524 54.37 -45.71 7.17
N LYS A 525 55.63 -45.28 7.04
CA LYS A 525 56.21 -45.02 5.73
C LYS A 525 56.16 -46.31 4.91
N PRO A 526 55.63 -46.31 3.67
CA PRO A 526 55.67 -47.51 2.84
C PRO A 526 57.12 -47.99 2.72
N ALA A 527 57.34 -49.29 2.96
CA ALA A 527 58.64 -49.88 2.69
C ALA A 527 59.01 -49.61 1.22
N PRO A 528 60.28 -49.34 0.89
CA PRO A 528 60.70 -49.26 -0.50
C PRO A 528 60.26 -50.58 -1.18
N GLY A 529 59.39 -50.49 -2.18
CA GLY A 529 59.00 -51.65 -2.97
C GLY A 529 60.26 -52.26 -3.61
N PRO A 530 60.27 -53.58 -3.89
CA PRO A 530 61.40 -54.20 -4.56
C PRO A 530 61.64 -53.49 -5.90
N THR A 531 62.88 -53.08 -6.13
CA THR A 531 63.35 -52.51 -7.40
C THR A 531 62.98 -53.47 -8.54
N PRO A 532 62.20 -53.06 -9.55
CA PRO A 532 61.95 -53.92 -10.70
C PRO A 532 63.21 -54.00 -11.56
N SER A 533 63.77 -55.19 -11.71
CA SER A 533 64.71 -55.48 -12.80
C SER A 533 63.95 -55.47 -14.12
N GLY A 534 64.35 -54.56 -15.01
CA GLY A 534 63.66 -54.29 -16.28
C GLY A 534 63.58 -55.49 -17.23
N GLY A 535 62.44 -55.59 -17.93
CA GLY A 535 62.25 -56.56 -19.00
C GLY A 535 60.82 -56.62 -19.55
N SER A 536 60.52 -55.70 -20.48
CA SER A 536 59.63 -55.86 -21.65
C SER A 536 58.21 -56.41 -21.51
N GLY A 537 57.21 -55.58 -21.87
CA GLY A 537 56.06 -56.05 -22.64
C GLY A 537 54.68 -55.55 -22.21
N GLY A 538 54.16 -54.55 -22.94
CA GLY A 538 52.76 -54.52 -23.40
C GLY A 538 51.62 -54.21 -22.41
N GLY A 539 50.93 -53.09 -22.68
CA GLY A 539 49.47 -53.11 -22.74
C GLY A 539 48.65 -52.51 -21.59
N CYS A 540 47.98 -51.41 -21.93
CA CYS A 540 46.60 -51.05 -21.57
C CYS A 540 46.26 -50.55 -20.15
N ASN A 541 45.80 -49.30 -20.12
CA ASN A 541 45.07 -48.62 -19.05
C ASN A 541 43.77 -49.35 -18.67
N ALA A 542 43.49 -49.48 -17.36
CA ALA A 542 42.14 -49.48 -16.79
C ALA A 542 42.14 -49.33 -15.25
N GLY A 543 41.25 -48.47 -14.73
CA GLY A 543 40.64 -48.58 -13.39
C GLY A 543 41.27 -47.72 -12.29
N LEU A 544 40.74 -46.52 -12.00
CA LEU A 544 39.67 -46.26 -11.01
C LEU A 544 40.06 -46.59 -9.56
N GLY A 545 40.27 -45.55 -8.75
CA GLY A 545 40.38 -45.64 -7.29
C GLY A 545 39.76 -44.40 -6.65
N MET A 546 38.61 -44.58 -6.03
CA MET A 546 37.66 -43.56 -5.59
C MET A 546 38.20 -42.63 -4.50
N GLY A 547 38.03 -41.32 -4.69
CA GLY A 547 38.08 -40.34 -3.60
C GLY A 547 36.80 -40.42 -2.78
N ILE A 548 36.86 -41.04 -1.61
CA ILE A 548 35.79 -40.97 -0.61
C ILE A 548 36.04 -39.71 0.22
N LEU A 549 35.18 -38.72 0.01
CA LEU A 549 35.04 -37.53 0.83
C LEU A 549 34.33 -37.94 2.13
N ALA A 550 35.06 -38.12 3.22
CA ALA A 550 34.47 -38.35 4.55
C ALA A 550 34.45 -37.03 5.35
N LEU A 551 33.29 -36.38 5.34
CA LEU A 551 32.94 -35.27 6.23
C LEU A 551 32.70 -35.86 7.64
N LEU A 552 33.64 -35.69 8.56
CA LEU A 552 33.46 -36.07 9.97
C LEU A 552 33.05 -34.85 10.79
N ALA A 553 31.77 -34.83 11.18
CA ALA A 553 31.20 -33.86 12.11
C ALA A 553 31.81 -34.07 13.51
N PHE A 554 32.50 -33.06 14.04
CA PHE A 554 32.91 -33.03 15.45
C PHE A 554 31.78 -32.49 16.33
N VAL A 555 31.35 -33.29 17.30
CA VAL A 555 30.50 -32.83 18.41
C VAL A 555 31.39 -32.13 19.44
N PRO A 556 31.13 -30.86 19.83
CA PRO A 556 31.86 -30.25 20.92
C PRO A 556 31.34 -30.77 22.28
N ARG A 557 32.20 -31.47 23.02
CA ARG A 557 32.00 -31.64 24.47
C ARG A 557 32.58 -30.42 25.18
N ILE A 558 31.71 -29.47 25.54
CA ILE A 558 32.05 -28.36 26.44
C ILE A 558 32.02 -28.90 27.87
N VAL A 559 33.16 -28.88 28.57
CA VAL A 559 33.21 -29.06 30.02
C VAL A 559 33.45 -27.69 30.64
N ARG A 560 32.39 -27.08 31.17
CA ARG A 560 32.47 -25.89 32.05
C ARG A 560 32.87 -26.39 33.44
N LYS A 561 33.97 -25.90 34.00
CA LYS A 561 34.36 -26.20 35.40
C LYS A 561 34.01 -25.00 36.28
N ASP A 562 33.27 -25.27 37.35
CA ASP A 562 32.67 -24.31 38.27
C ASP A 562 33.68 -23.34 38.92
N LYS A 563 33.18 -22.11 39.15
CA LYS A 563 33.77 -21.13 40.06
C LYS A 563 33.80 -21.71 41.47
N ASN A 564 34.99 -21.93 42.02
CA ASN A 564 35.13 -22.16 43.46
C ASN A 564 35.25 -20.83 44.19
N VAL A 565 34.28 -20.65 45.08
CA VAL A 565 34.23 -19.72 46.20
C VAL A 565 35.48 -19.86 47.07
N LYS A 566 36.16 -18.73 47.31
CA LYS A 566 36.47 -18.27 48.67
C LYS A 566 36.34 -16.75 48.71
#